data_AF-A0A8J6T3E1-F1
#
_entry.id   AF-A0A8J6T3E1-F1
#
_cell.length_a   1.000
_cell.length_b   1.000
_cell.length_c   1.000
_cell.angle_alpha   90.00
_cell.angle_beta   90.00
_cell.angle_gamma   90.00
#
_symmetry.space_group_name_H-M   'P 1'
#
loop_
_entity.id
_entity.type
_entity.pdbx_description
1 polymer ?
#
loop_
_entity_poly.entity_id
_entity_poly.type
_entity_poly.pdbx_seq_one_letter_code
_entity_poly.pdbx_strand_id
1 'polypeptide(L)'
;MIRDQDIQKCVELIREADCVLIGAGSGITVDAGYNYADQEAFARDYPGMVKLGFRMKAELIGYTGWSPALKWGYLAAHVNEVRFEAPPHPVYGRLLDLVKDKDYFVITS
;
A
#
# COMPACT_ATOMS: atom_id res chain seq x y z
N MET A 1 -9.90 -7.73 18.48
CA MET A 1 -10.78 -6.55 18.53
C MET A 1 -9.97 -5.44 19.19
N ILE A 2 -9.83 -4.27 18.56
CA ILE A 2 -9.10 -3.12 19.14
C ILE A 2 -10.02 -2.51 20.21
N ARG A 3 -9.48 -2.22 21.40
CA ARG A 3 -10.24 -1.63 22.51
C ARG A 3 -10.12 -0.11 22.47
N ASP A 4 -11.20 0.60 22.80
CA ASP A 4 -11.21 2.08 22.80
C ASP A 4 -10.12 2.68 23.70
N GLN A 5 -9.83 2.02 24.83
CA GLN A 5 -8.75 2.43 25.73
C GLN A 5 -7.36 2.39 25.07
N ASP A 6 -7.12 1.42 24.18
CA ASP A 6 -5.86 1.32 23.45
C ASP A 6 -5.72 2.47 22.43
N ILE A 7 -6.83 2.83 21.77
CA ILE A 7 -6.87 3.97 20.84
C ILE A 7 -6.60 5.27 21.59
N GLN A 8 -7.26 5.49 22.73
CA GLN A 8 -7.07 6.69 23.54
C GLN A 8 -5.63 6.85 24.00
N LYS A 9 -5.00 5.74 24.44
CA LYS A 9 -3.58 5.74 24.80
C LYS A 9 -2.68 6.13 23.63
N CYS A 10 -2.94 5.63 22.42
CA CYS A 10 -2.19 6.03 21.22
C CYS A 10 -2.35 7.52 20.91
N VAL A 11 -3.55 8.08 21.05
CA VAL A 11 -3.81 9.51 20.83
C VAL A 11 -2.98 10.36 21.79
N GLU A 12 -2.94 9.99 23.07
CA GLU A 12 -2.14 10.69 24.09
C GLU A 12 -0.64 10.59 23.80
N LEU A 13 -0.14 9.39 23.47
CA LEU A 13 1.26 9.18 23.10
C LEU A 13 1.67 10.01 21.87
N ILE A 14 0.84 10.06 20.84
CA ILE A 14 1.11 10.90 19.66
C ILE A 14 1.13 12.37 20.08
N ARG A 15 0.16 12.83 20.87
CA ARG A 15 0.04 14.22 21.32
C ARG A 15 1.23 14.66 22.17
N GLU A 16 1.73 13.82 23.05
CA GLU A 16 2.83 14.14 23.98
C GLU A 16 4.22 13.98 23.37
N ALA A 17 4.35 13.22 22.28
CA ALA A 17 5.65 13.00 21.64
C ALA A 17 6.27 14.30 21.11
N ASP A 18 7.58 14.47 21.38
CA ASP A 18 8.41 15.55 20.80
C ASP A 18 8.51 15.40 19.27
N CYS A 19 8.66 14.17 18.79
CA CYS A 19 8.70 13.84 17.37
C CYS A 19 8.04 12.47 17.07
N VAL A 20 7.61 12.27 15.83
CA VAL A 20 6.92 11.06 15.38
C VAL A 20 7.65 10.40 14.21
N LEU A 21 8.14 9.18 14.39
CA LEU A 21 8.63 8.33 13.31
C LEU A 21 7.52 7.38 12.85
N ILE A 22 7.13 7.48 11.59
CA ILE A 22 6.08 6.65 11.01
C ILE A 22 6.72 5.59 10.11
N GLY A 23 6.62 4.32 10.52
CA GLY A 23 6.91 3.18 9.66
C GLY A 23 5.62 2.69 8.99
N ALA A 24 5.59 2.66 7.65
CA ALA A 24 4.41 2.21 6.89
C ALA A 24 4.78 1.18 5.82
N GLY A 25 4.11 0.04 5.83
CA GLY A 25 4.16 -0.96 4.75
C GLY A 25 2.87 -1.00 3.93
N SER A 26 2.71 -2.02 3.09
CA SER A 26 1.55 -2.17 2.18
C SER A 26 0.18 -2.21 2.87
N GLY A 27 0.12 -2.48 4.17
CA GLY A 27 -1.12 -2.54 4.95
C GLY A 27 -1.93 -1.23 4.91
N ILE A 28 -1.29 -0.06 4.90
CA ILE A 28 -2.00 1.23 4.81
C ILE A 28 -2.69 1.41 3.45
N THR A 29 -2.13 0.79 2.41
CA THR A 29 -2.60 0.89 1.02
C THR A 29 -3.74 -0.09 0.72
N VAL A 30 -3.92 -1.13 1.56
CA VAL A 30 -5.10 -2.01 1.49
C VAL A 30 -6.38 -1.21 1.69
N ASP A 31 -6.40 -0.31 2.70
CA ASP A 31 -7.51 0.62 2.92
C ASP A 31 -7.70 1.60 1.77
N ALA A 32 -6.65 1.83 0.97
CA ALA A 32 -6.70 2.65 -0.24
C ALA A 32 -7.15 1.88 -1.49
N GLY A 33 -7.58 0.62 -1.35
CA GLY A 33 -8.06 -0.22 -2.46
C GLY A 33 -6.95 -1.00 -3.18
N TYR A 34 -5.70 -0.91 -2.72
CA TYR A 34 -4.56 -1.61 -3.32
C TYR A 34 -4.13 -2.78 -2.43
N ASN A 35 -4.87 -3.87 -2.54
CA ASN A 35 -4.51 -5.13 -1.90
C ASN A 35 -3.75 -6.02 -2.88
N TYR A 36 -2.43 -6.14 -2.70
CA TYR A 36 -1.58 -6.96 -3.56
C TYR A 36 -1.78 -8.46 -3.36
N ALA A 37 -2.50 -8.88 -2.32
CA ALA A 37 -2.88 -10.25 -2.04
C ALA A 37 -4.32 -10.60 -2.51
N ASP A 38 -5.05 -9.64 -3.09
CA ASP A 38 -6.40 -9.88 -3.61
C ASP A 38 -6.35 -10.69 -4.91
N GLN A 39 -6.69 -11.97 -4.80
CA GLN A 39 -6.67 -12.91 -5.93
C GLN A 39 -7.80 -12.67 -6.93
N GLU A 40 -8.96 -12.19 -6.47
CA GLU A 40 -10.11 -11.93 -7.34
C GLU A 40 -9.85 -10.69 -8.20
N ALA A 41 -9.36 -9.61 -7.57
CA ALA A 41 -8.93 -8.42 -8.30
C ALA A 41 -7.78 -8.75 -9.26
N PHE A 42 -6.79 -9.54 -8.82
CA PHE A 42 -5.71 -9.96 -9.69
C PHE A 42 -6.18 -10.75 -10.91
N ALA A 43 -7.10 -11.70 -10.71
CA ALA A 43 -7.61 -12.52 -11.81
C ALA A 43 -8.40 -11.70 -12.84
N ARG A 44 -9.13 -10.68 -12.38
CA ARG A 44 -9.84 -9.72 -13.22
C ARG A 44 -8.88 -8.81 -14.00
N ASP A 45 -7.88 -8.25 -13.32
CA ASP A 45 -7.03 -7.18 -13.88
C ASP A 45 -5.85 -7.75 -14.71
N TYR A 46 -5.34 -8.93 -14.35
CA TYR A 46 -4.17 -9.57 -14.98
C TYR A 46 -4.46 -11.02 -15.44
N PRO A 47 -5.49 -11.28 -16.27
CA PRO A 47 -5.85 -12.63 -16.68
C PRO A 47 -4.74 -13.34 -17.47
N GLY A 48 -3.87 -12.58 -18.14
CA GLY A 48 -2.67 -13.13 -18.79
C GLY A 48 -1.66 -13.71 -17.81
N MET A 49 -1.50 -13.09 -16.63
CA MET A 49 -0.59 -13.59 -15.58
C MET A 49 -1.17 -14.81 -14.87
N VAL A 50 -2.50 -14.88 -14.71
CA VAL A 50 -3.17 -16.08 -14.20
C VAL A 50 -2.91 -17.29 -15.09
N LYS A 51 -2.93 -17.11 -16.43
CA LYS A 51 -2.58 -18.19 -17.37
C LYS A 51 -1.14 -18.67 -17.24
N LEU A 52 -0.25 -17.85 -16.67
CA LEU A 52 1.15 -18.20 -16.39
C LEU A 52 1.34 -18.82 -14.99
N GLY A 53 0.27 -18.98 -14.21
CA GLY A 53 0.28 -19.66 -12.91
C GLY A 53 0.34 -18.75 -11.68
N PHE A 54 0.41 -17.43 -11.87
CA PHE A 54 0.39 -16.48 -10.76
C PHE A 54 -1.03 -16.32 -10.19
N ARG A 55 -1.15 -16.01 -8.90
CA ARG A 55 -2.45 -15.86 -8.23
C ARG A 55 -2.67 -14.49 -7.61
N MET A 56 -1.61 -13.73 -7.35
CA MET A 56 -1.71 -12.39 -6.77
C MET A 56 -0.56 -11.48 -7.21
N LYS A 57 -0.75 -10.15 -7.13
CA LYS A 57 0.26 -9.14 -7.50
C LYS A 57 1.53 -9.28 -6.66
N ALA A 58 1.40 -9.66 -5.39
CA ALA A 58 2.52 -9.85 -4.48
C ALA A 58 3.57 -10.87 -5.00
N GLU A 59 3.15 -11.88 -5.77
CA GLU A 59 4.07 -12.87 -6.38
C GLU A 59 4.92 -12.26 -7.50
N LEU A 60 4.47 -11.14 -8.08
CA LEU A 60 5.14 -10.46 -9.19
C LEU A 60 6.14 -9.42 -8.69
N ILE A 61 6.05 -8.99 -7.43
CA ILE A 61 7.01 -8.07 -6.81
C ILE A 61 8.36 -8.78 -6.69
N GLY A 62 9.36 -8.27 -7.42
CA GLY A 62 10.71 -8.84 -7.41
C GLY A 62 10.86 -10.14 -8.22
N TYR A 63 9.84 -10.57 -8.97
CA TYR A 63 9.98 -11.74 -9.85
C TYR A 63 11.01 -11.48 -10.95
N THR A 64 11.95 -12.41 -11.13
CA THR A 64 13.10 -12.26 -12.05
C THR A 64 13.02 -13.14 -13.30
N GLY A 65 12.07 -14.08 -13.38
CA GLY A 65 11.92 -15.04 -14.48
C GLY A 65 11.26 -14.47 -15.76
N TRP A 66 11.18 -13.15 -15.91
CA TRP A 66 10.48 -12.52 -17.03
C TRP A 66 11.27 -12.58 -18.35
N SER A 67 10.55 -12.74 -19.46
CA SER A 67 11.05 -12.22 -20.74
C SER A 67 10.97 -10.67 -20.74
N PRO A 68 11.81 -9.97 -21.52
CA PRO A 68 11.74 -8.50 -21.58
C PRO A 68 10.35 -7.96 -21.91
N ALA A 69 9.65 -8.60 -22.85
CA ALA A 69 8.30 -8.19 -23.25
C ALA A 69 7.29 -8.34 -22.11
N LEU A 70 7.31 -9.45 -21.37
CA LEU A 70 6.41 -9.65 -20.24
C LEU A 70 6.73 -8.70 -19.08
N LYS A 71 8.02 -8.49 -18.79
CA LYS A 71 8.47 -7.54 -17.77
C LYS A 71 7.92 -6.14 -18.05
N TRP A 72 8.16 -5.61 -19.24
CA TRP A 72 7.74 -4.25 -19.58
C TRP A 72 6.23 -4.13 -19.75
N GLY A 73 5.56 -5.16 -20.30
CA GLY A 73 4.10 -5.19 -20.39
C GLY A 73 3.45 -5.13 -19.01
N TYR A 74 3.91 -5.95 -18.06
CA TYR A 74 3.41 -5.92 -16.69
C TYR A 74 3.73 -4.61 -15.98
N LEU A 75 4.99 -4.13 -16.02
CA LEU A 75 5.38 -2.90 -15.33
C LEU A 75 4.64 -1.68 -15.87
N ALA A 76 4.42 -1.57 -17.17
CA ALA A 76 3.66 -0.46 -17.75
C ALA A 76 2.21 -0.46 -17.26
N ALA A 77 1.54 -1.61 -17.29
CA ALA A 77 0.17 -1.75 -16.80
C ALA A 77 0.09 -1.44 -15.29
N HIS A 78 1.01 -1.99 -14.52
CA HIS A 78 1.06 -1.83 -13.07
C HIS A 78 1.29 -0.37 -12.65
N VAL A 79 2.25 0.31 -13.28
CA VAL A 79 2.52 1.74 -13.00
C VAL A 79 1.32 2.61 -13.38
N ASN A 80 0.64 2.30 -14.49
CA ASN A 80 -0.59 3.01 -14.85
C ASN A 80 -1.64 2.90 -13.74
N GLU A 81 -1.89 1.68 -13.25
CA GLU A 81 -2.86 1.39 -12.20
C GLU A 81 -2.53 2.10 -10.87
N VAL A 82 -1.30 1.95 -10.35
CA VAL A 82 -0.96 2.36 -8.97
C VAL A 82 -0.45 3.78 -8.84
N ARG A 83 -0.08 4.44 -9.96
CA ARG A 83 0.49 5.79 -9.93
C ARG A 83 -0.31 6.81 -10.72
N PHE A 84 -0.82 6.45 -11.90
CA PHE A 84 -1.43 7.43 -12.81
C PHE A 84 -2.96 7.44 -12.70
N GLU A 85 -3.58 6.28 -12.55
CA GLU A 85 -5.02 6.15 -12.37
C GLU A 85 -5.45 6.21 -10.89
N ALA A 86 -4.48 6.09 -9.98
CA ALA A 86 -4.71 6.11 -8.54
C ALA A 86 -5.13 7.50 -8.04
N PRO A 87 -6.38 7.69 -7.58
CA PRO A 87 -6.76 8.94 -6.95
C PRO A 87 -6.10 9.05 -5.55
N PRO A 88 -5.88 10.27 -5.04
CA PRO A 88 -5.48 10.46 -3.65
C PRO A 88 -6.49 9.79 -2.71
N HIS A 89 -6.01 8.91 -1.83
CA HIS A 89 -6.89 8.24 -0.87
C HIS A 89 -6.96 8.99 0.46
N PRO A 90 -8.16 9.18 1.07
CA PRO A 90 -8.31 9.89 2.33
C PRO A 90 -7.50 9.33 3.51
N VAL A 91 -7.12 8.05 3.47
CA VAL A 91 -6.32 7.43 4.55
C VAL A 91 -4.99 8.16 4.78
N TYR A 92 -4.32 8.59 3.71
CA TYR A 92 -3.05 9.31 3.81
C TYR A 92 -3.26 10.73 4.34
N GLY A 93 -4.34 11.39 3.92
CA GLY A 93 -4.72 12.71 4.44
C GLY A 93 -5.02 12.64 5.94
N ARG A 94 -5.76 11.62 6.39
CA ARG A 94 -6.03 11.39 7.82
C ARG A 94 -4.76 11.14 8.62
N LEU A 95 -3.82 10.35 8.08
CA LEU A 95 -2.53 10.14 8.74
C LEU A 95 -1.74 11.45 8.86
N LEU A 96 -1.71 12.25 7.79
CA LEU A 96 -1.08 13.57 7.81
C LEU A 96 -1.74 14.49 8.85
N ASP A 97 -3.07 14.52 8.92
CA ASP A 97 -3.80 15.35 9.90
C ASP A 97 -3.46 15.02 11.35
N LEU A 98 -3.07 13.78 11.65
CA LEU A 98 -2.64 13.37 13.00
C LEU A 98 -1.28 13.91 13.41
N VAL A 99 -0.40 14.22 12.44
CA VAL A 99 1.03 14.49 12.71
C VAL A 99 1.54 15.80 12.13
N LYS A 100 0.77 16.48 11.27
CA LYS A 100 1.21 17.68 10.52
C LYS A 100 1.72 18.84 11.38
N ASP A 101 1.29 18.91 12.64
CA ASP A 101 1.67 19.94 13.60
C ASP A 101 2.84 19.51 14.52
N LYS A 102 3.54 18.43 14.17
CA LYS A 102 4.69 17.86 14.91
C LYS A 102 5.90 17.70 14.00
N ASP A 103 7.08 17.55 14.59
CA ASP A 103 8.24 17.06 13.86
C ASP A 103 8.02 15.58 13.54
N TYR A 104 7.83 15.24 12.26
CA TYR A 104 7.60 13.86 11.84
C TYR A 104 8.50 13.45 10.67
N PHE A 105 8.76 12.15 10.60
CA PHE A 105 9.44 11.53 9.47
C PHE A 105 8.74 10.23 9.09
N VAL A 106 8.67 9.94 7.78
CA VAL A 106 8.01 8.74 7.26
C VAL A 106 9.05 7.84 6.60
N ILE A 107 9.08 6.57 6.99
CA ILE A 107 9.83 5.50 6.33
C ILE A 107 8.81 4.50 5.77
N THR A 108 8.92 4.21 4.47
CA THR A 108 8.05 3.25 3.79
C THR A 108 8.85 2.26 2.94
N SER A 109 8.31 1.05 2.78
CA SER A 109 8.95 -0.10 2.10
C SER A 109 8.85 -0.05 0.59
#